data_AF-A0A4P9ZTW9-F1
#
_entry.id   AF-A0A4P9ZTW9-F1
#
_cell.length_a   1.000
_cell.length_b   1.000
_cell.length_c   1.000
_cell.angle_alpha   90.00
_cell.angle_beta   90.00
_cell.angle_gamma   90.00
#
_symmetry.space_group_name_H-M   'P 1'
#
loop_
_entity.id
_entity.type
_entity.pdbx_description
1 polymer ?
#
loop_
_entity_poly.entity_id
_entity_poly.type
_entity_poly.pdbx_seq_one_letter_code
_entity_poly.pdbx_strand_id
1 'polypeptide(L)'
;EHIAVSFNGGKDCTILLELVSVIAAHRRPTSASPLKLIASYVTHPDGFPEVDQFVDEAVQRYNLDLVKTAGPLKQGLTEFMQLRPHIQAMVVGTRRTDPHGATMHHFEPTNGDWPRFMRVNPVINWSYTEVWTFLKQLHVPYCSLYDKGFTSLGETRSTKPNHALANPSLLCGYNPAWTLTDCSRERYGRSTPVTSGEIKSFNGSSRNVPPQSQQK
;
A
#
# COMPACT_ATOMS: atom_id res chain seq x y z
N GLU A 1 2.02 8.73 -22.75
CA GLU A 1 2.53 7.48 -23.37
C GLU A 1 3.77 6.95 -22.64
N HIS A 2 4.74 7.78 -22.23
CA HIS A 2 5.95 7.33 -21.50
C HIS A 2 5.82 7.28 -19.96
N ILE A 3 4.62 7.45 -19.42
CA ILE A 3 4.36 7.54 -17.97
C ILE A 3 3.40 6.43 -17.58
N ALA A 4 3.75 5.71 -16.50
CA ALA A 4 2.87 4.73 -15.87
C ALA A 4 2.53 5.12 -14.43
N VAL A 5 1.42 4.61 -13.91
CA VAL A 5 1.04 4.76 -12.49
C VAL A 5 1.36 3.46 -11.75
N SER A 6 2.08 3.55 -10.63
CA SER A 6 2.23 2.42 -9.71
C SER A 6 0.97 2.33 -8.84
N PHE A 7 0.14 1.32 -9.06
CA PHE A 7 -1.18 1.20 -8.47
C PHE A 7 -1.33 -0.13 -7.73
N ASN A 8 -1.46 -0.07 -6.41
CA ASN A 8 -1.56 -1.24 -5.54
C ASN A 8 -2.90 -1.37 -4.79
N GLY A 9 -3.91 -0.58 -5.19
CA GLY A 9 -5.23 -0.55 -4.55
C GLY A 9 -5.26 0.17 -3.19
N GLY A 10 -4.13 0.68 -2.69
CA GLY A 10 -4.08 1.49 -1.49
C GLY A 10 -4.62 2.91 -1.69
N LYS A 11 -5.03 3.56 -0.59
CA LYS A 11 -5.59 4.93 -0.59
C LYS A 11 -4.68 5.96 -1.29
N ASP A 12 -3.37 5.88 -1.09
CA ASP A 12 -2.42 6.89 -1.57
C ASP A 12 -2.25 6.83 -3.10
N CYS A 13 -2.11 5.62 -3.65
CA CYS A 13 -2.06 5.44 -5.11
C CYS A 13 -3.42 5.66 -5.79
N THR A 14 -4.53 5.49 -5.06
CA THR A 14 -5.88 5.80 -5.56
C THR A 14 -6.05 7.30 -5.81
N ILE A 15 -5.56 8.14 -4.90
CA ILE A 15 -5.54 9.60 -5.11
C ILE A 15 -4.72 9.95 -6.35
N LEU A 16 -3.55 9.34 -6.50
CA LEU A 16 -2.71 9.60 -7.67
C LEU A 16 -3.38 9.17 -8.97
N LEU A 17 -4.07 8.03 -8.97
CA LEU A 17 -4.82 7.55 -10.11
C LEU A 17 -5.92 8.55 -10.50
N GLU A 18 -6.68 9.04 -9.52
CA GLU A 18 -7.70 10.07 -9.71
C GLU A 18 -7.11 11.36 -10.30
N LEU A 19 -6.05 11.90 -9.68
CA LEU A 19 -5.39 13.12 -10.13
C LEU A 19 -4.83 12.98 -11.56
N VAL A 20 -4.14 11.87 -11.85
CA VAL A 20 -3.58 11.61 -13.18
C VAL A 20 -4.69 11.47 -14.22
N SER A 21 -5.78 10.78 -13.89
CA SER A 21 -6.95 10.63 -14.77
C SER A 21 -7.60 11.97 -15.10
N VAL A 22 -7.90 12.78 -14.09
CA VAL A 22 -8.52 14.11 -14.27
C VAL A 22 -7.61 15.03 -15.08
N ILE A 23 -6.32 15.11 -14.77
CA ILE A 23 -5.37 15.96 -15.50
C ILE A 23 -5.23 15.49 -16.94
N ALA A 24 -5.16 14.19 -17.17
CA ALA A 24 -5.01 13.64 -18.51
C ALA A 24 -6.26 13.87 -19.37
N ALA A 25 -7.45 13.78 -18.77
CA ALA A 25 -8.70 14.13 -19.44
C ALA A 25 -8.75 15.63 -19.77
N HIS A 26 -8.38 16.50 -18.83
CA HIS A 26 -8.42 17.95 -19.01
C HIS A 26 -7.43 18.46 -20.07
N ARG A 27 -6.26 17.82 -20.20
CA ARG A 27 -5.22 18.22 -21.17
C ARG A 27 -5.48 17.72 -22.58
N ARG A 28 -6.45 16.82 -22.78
CA ARG A 28 -6.73 16.25 -24.10
C ARG A 28 -7.82 17.03 -24.83
N PRO A 29 -7.71 17.19 -26.16
CA PRO A 29 -8.81 17.68 -26.97
C PRO A 29 -10.03 16.75 -26.82
N THR A 30 -11.23 17.32 -26.83
CA THR A 30 -12.50 16.58 -26.72
C THR A 30 -12.72 15.55 -27.83
N SER A 31 -12.05 15.70 -28.98
CA SER A 31 -12.10 14.76 -30.11
C SER A 31 -11.10 13.61 -30.03
N ALA A 32 -10.21 13.60 -29.03
CA ALA A 32 -9.21 12.56 -28.89
C ALA A 32 -9.85 11.24 -28.42
N SER A 33 -9.27 10.12 -28.87
CA SER A 33 -9.66 8.81 -28.37
C SER A 33 -9.48 8.73 -26.85
N PRO A 34 -10.31 7.92 -26.14
CA PRO A 34 -10.19 7.71 -24.71
C PRO A 34 -8.77 7.29 -24.36
N LEU A 35 -8.12 8.04 -23.46
CA LEU A 35 -6.79 7.68 -22.99
C LEU A 35 -6.87 6.40 -22.16
N LYS A 36 -6.01 5.43 -22.47
CA LYS A 36 -5.72 4.32 -21.56
C LYS A 36 -4.49 4.68 -20.74
N LEU A 37 -4.68 4.86 -19.44
CA LEU A 37 -3.57 5.06 -18.52
C LEU A 37 -2.88 3.73 -18.28
N ILE A 38 -1.57 3.70 -18.44
CA ILE A 38 -0.77 2.50 -18.15
C ILE A 38 -0.58 2.43 -16.64
N ALA A 39 -0.94 1.29 -16.05
CA ALA A 39 -0.76 1.05 -14.63
C ALA A 39 0.05 -0.24 -14.39
N SER A 40 0.88 -0.23 -13.36
CA SER A 40 1.60 -1.41 -12.88
C SER A 40 1.02 -1.85 -11.55
N TYR A 41 0.71 -3.14 -11.44
CA TYR A 41 0.31 -3.76 -10.17
C TYR A 41 1.15 -5.02 -9.91
N VAL A 42 1.98 -4.97 -8.87
CA VAL A 42 2.75 -6.12 -8.40
C VAL A 42 1.96 -6.85 -7.34
N THR A 43 1.47 -8.04 -7.68
CA THR A 43 0.68 -8.92 -6.81
C THR A 43 1.57 -9.72 -5.86
N HIS A 44 1.01 -10.09 -4.71
CA HIS A 44 1.63 -11.00 -3.75
C HIS A 44 0.66 -12.15 -3.43
N PRO A 45 1.12 -13.41 -3.28
CA PRO A 45 0.24 -14.54 -2.97
C PRO A 45 -0.52 -14.39 -1.65
N ASP A 46 0.07 -13.69 -0.67
CA ASP A 46 -0.58 -13.34 0.61
C ASP A 46 -1.29 -11.97 0.57
N GLY A 47 -1.73 -11.50 -0.60
CA GLY A 47 -2.53 -10.27 -0.76
C GLY A 47 -3.96 -10.40 -0.23
N PHE A 48 -4.60 -9.26 0.08
CA PHE A 48 -6.02 -9.26 0.44
C PHE A 48 -6.87 -9.35 -0.83
N PRO A 49 -7.85 -10.26 -0.92
CA PRO A 49 -8.73 -10.36 -2.08
C PRO A 49 -9.57 -9.09 -2.27
N GLU A 50 -9.90 -8.35 -1.20
CA GLU A 50 -10.59 -7.06 -1.33
C GLU A 50 -9.74 -5.98 -2.01
N VAL A 51 -8.40 -6.10 -1.95
CA VAL A 51 -7.49 -5.20 -2.68
C VAL A 51 -7.50 -5.58 -4.16
N ASP A 52 -7.39 -6.86 -4.49
CA ASP A 52 -7.45 -7.33 -5.88
C ASP A 52 -8.78 -6.95 -6.54
N GLN A 53 -9.90 -7.17 -5.84
CA GLN A 53 -11.23 -6.76 -6.28
C GLN A 53 -11.29 -5.25 -6.54
N PHE A 54 -10.79 -4.44 -5.60
CA PHE A 54 -10.79 -2.98 -5.77
C PHE A 54 -9.90 -2.54 -6.95
N VAL A 55 -8.77 -3.21 -7.16
CA VAL A 55 -7.93 -2.94 -8.33
C VAL A 55 -8.68 -3.23 -9.62
N ASP A 56 -9.39 -4.36 -9.72
CA ASP A 56 -10.18 -4.72 -10.90
C ASP A 56 -11.33 -3.72 -11.14
N GLU A 57 -12.00 -3.26 -10.10
CA GLU A 57 -13.00 -2.19 -10.19
C GLU A 57 -12.39 -0.87 -10.69
N ALA A 58 -11.19 -0.51 -10.22
CA ALA A 58 -10.48 0.67 -10.67
C ALA A 58 -10.03 0.55 -12.14
N VAL A 59 -9.61 -0.63 -12.60
CA VAL A 59 -9.29 -0.87 -14.02
C VAL A 59 -10.46 -0.51 -14.91
N GLN A 60 -11.67 -0.94 -14.55
CA GLN A 60 -12.87 -0.64 -15.32
C GLN A 60 -13.23 0.85 -15.23
N ARG A 61 -13.23 1.42 -14.02
CA ARG A 61 -13.59 2.83 -13.77
C ARG A 61 -12.71 3.81 -14.52
N TYR A 62 -11.40 3.56 -14.53
CA TYR A 62 -10.40 4.48 -15.11
C TYR A 62 -9.92 4.03 -16.50
N ASN A 63 -10.48 2.96 -17.07
CA ASN A 63 -10.07 2.40 -18.37
C ASN A 63 -8.55 2.17 -18.46
N LEU A 64 -8.00 1.45 -17.48
CA LEU A 64 -6.55 1.25 -17.36
C LEU A 64 -6.02 0.17 -18.32
N ASP A 65 -4.85 0.42 -18.90
CA ASP A 65 -3.96 -0.64 -19.40
C ASP A 65 -3.13 -1.17 -18.23
N LEU A 66 -3.72 -2.08 -17.45
CA LEU A 66 -3.08 -2.65 -16.27
C LEU A 66 -2.17 -3.82 -16.64
N VAL A 67 -0.90 -3.73 -16.24
CA VAL A 67 0.05 -4.84 -16.29
C VAL A 67 0.20 -5.40 -14.88
N LYS A 68 -0.27 -6.65 -14.68
CA LYS A 68 -0.09 -7.40 -13.43
C LYS A 68 1.19 -8.23 -13.52
N THR A 69 2.07 -8.09 -12.54
CA THR A 69 3.25 -8.95 -12.34
C THR A 69 3.22 -9.55 -10.94
N ALA A 70 4.02 -10.57 -10.67
CA ALA A 70 3.99 -11.28 -9.39
C ALA A 70 5.37 -11.34 -8.71
N GLY A 71 5.36 -11.42 -7.38
CA GLY A 71 6.54 -11.63 -6.57
C GLY A 71 7.08 -10.36 -5.90
N PRO A 72 8.36 -10.36 -5.47
CA PRO A 72 8.96 -9.21 -4.80
C PRO A 72 8.89 -7.94 -5.66
N LEU A 73 8.67 -6.79 -5.03
CA LEU A 73 8.46 -5.50 -5.72
C LEU A 73 9.51 -5.21 -6.79
N LYS A 74 10.80 -5.42 -6.49
CA LYS A 74 11.90 -5.20 -7.45
C LYS A 74 11.79 -6.10 -8.68
N GLN A 75 11.47 -7.38 -8.49
CA GLN A 75 11.30 -8.34 -9.58
C GLN A 75 10.08 -7.99 -10.43
N GLY A 76 8.94 -7.75 -9.78
CA GLY A 76 7.70 -7.40 -10.48
C GLY A 76 7.82 -6.11 -11.29
N LEU A 77 8.53 -5.10 -10.78
CA LEU A 77 8.84 -3.88 -11.54
C LEU A 77 9.85 -4.12 -12.67
N THR A 78 10.81 -5.04 -12.49
CA THR A 78 11.76 -5.38 -13.56
C THR A 78 11.03 -6.02 -14.73
N GLU A 79 10.15 -6.98 -14.46
CA GLU A 79 9.29 -7.60 -15.46
C GLU A 79 8.37 -6.57 -16.15
N PHE A 80 7.75 -5.68 -15.37
CA PHE A 80 6.93 -4.60 -15.93
C PHE A 80 7.70 -3.74 -16.92
N MET A 81 8.92 -3.33 -16.58
CA MET A 81 9.75 -2.50 -17.46
C MET A 81 10.22 -3.25 -18.72
N GLN A 82 10.35 -4.58 -18.67
CA GLN A 82 10.60 -5.41 -19.86
C GLN A 82 9.36 -5.49 -20.76
N LEU A 83 8.16 -5.58 -20.19
CA LEU A 83 6.89 -5.62 -20.93
C LEU A 83 6.46 -4.25 -21.49
N ARG A 84 6.98 -3.15 -20.91
CA ARG A 84 6.69 -1.76 -21.29
C ARG A 84 7.98 -0.93 -21.40
N PRO A 85 8.91 -1.27 -22.31
CA PRO A 85 10.24 -0.65 -22.37
C PRO A 85 10.23 0.84 -22.78
N HIS A 86 9.10 1.35 -23.27
CA HIS A 86 8.91 2.75 -23.61
C HIS A 86 8.59 3.64 -22.39
N ILE A 87 8.30 3.05 -21.23
CA ILE A 87 8.04 3.80 -20.00
C ILE A 87 9.34 4.40 -19.47
N GLN A 88 9.31 5.68 -19.15
CA GLN A 88 10.46 6.44 -18.66
C GLN A 88 10.25 6.95 -17.23
N ALA A 89 8.99 7.10 -16.81
CA ALA A 89 8.64 7.58 -15.48
C ALA A 89 7.46 6.81 -14.89
N MET A 90 7.49 6.62 -13.57
CA MET A 90 6.39 6.03 -12.81
C MET A 90 5.93 6.99 -11.72
N VAL A 91 4.62 7.22 -11.66
CA VAL A 91 3.96 7.99 -10.61
C VAL A 91 3.72 7.08 -9.40
N VAL A 92 4.19 7.47 -8.22
CA VAL A 92 4.23 6.61 -7.01
C VAL A 92 3.61 7.31 -5.81
N GLY A 93 2.83 6.55 -5.04
CA GLY A 93 2.03 7.00 -3.87
C GLY A 93 2.78 7.09 -2.55
N THR A 94 4.10 7.17 -2.55
CA THR A 94 4.88 7.27 -1.31
C THR A 94 4.73 8.66 -0.70
N ARG A 95 4.54 8.72 0.63
CA ARG A 95 4.53 9.96 1.44
C ARG A 95 5.75 10.03 2.35
N ARG A 96 6.08 11.22 2.88
CA ARG A 96 7.24 11.40 3.78
C ARG A 96 7.17 10.53 5.03
N THR A 97 5.97 10.22 5.49
CA THR A 97 5.71 9.39 6.68
C THR A 97 5.78 7.90 6.39
N ASP A 98 5.95 7.48 5.14
CA ASP A 98 6.13 6.08 4.79
C ASP A 98 7.57 5.61 5.02
N PRO A 99 7.79 4.28 5.18
CA PRO A 99 9.13 3.71 5.22
C PRO A 99 9.98 4.20 4.04
N HIS A 100 11.18 4.72 4.34
CA HIS A 100 12.13 5.28 3.38
C HIS A 100 11.66 6.57 2.64
N GLY A 101 10.48 7.11 2.94
CA GLY A 101 9.93 8.28 2.27
C GLY A 101 10.50 9.63 2.73
N ALA A 102 11.10 9.70 3.93
CA ALA A 102 11.51 10.96 4.55
C ALA A 102 12.48 11.80 3.71
N THR A 103 13.40 11.15 3.00
CA THR A 103 14.45 11.78 2.17
C THR A 103 14.12 11.80 0.69
N MET A 104 12.96 11.28 0.26
CA MET A 104 12.61 11.23 -1.16
C MET A 104 12.26 12.62 -1.70
N HIS A 105 12.67 12.86 -2.95
CA HIS A 105 12.33 14.06 -3.70
C HIS A 105 11.08 13.85 -4.56
N HIS A 106 10.49 14.95 -5.05
CA HIS A 106 9.36 14.88 -5.98
C HIS A 106 9.69 14.15 -7.28
N PHE A 107 10.94 14.28 -7.75
CA PHE A 107 11.47 13.58 -8.91
C PHE A 107 12.79 12.93 -8.50
N GLU A 108 12.86 11.62 -8.62
CA GLU A 108 14.07 10.89 -8.23
C GLU A 108 14.26 9.66 -9.11
N PRO A 109 15.38 9.54 -9.85
CA PRO A 109 15.68 8.32 -10.57
C PRO A 109 15.78 7.13 -9.59
N THR A 110 15.42 5.94 -10.06
CA THR A 110 15.79 4.71 -9.34
C THR A 110 17.31 4.54 -9.29
N ASN A 111 17.81 3.86 -8.26
CA ASN A 111 19.24 3.69 -7.99
C ASN A 111 19.64 2.22 -7.86
N GLY A 112 20.96 1.97 -7.87
CA GLY A 112 21.52 0.62 -7.75
C GLY A 112 20.99 -0.35 -8.80
N ASP A 113 20.59 -1.53 -8.35
CA ASP A 113 20.11 -2.62 -9.20
C ASP A 113 18.60 -2.55 -9.49
N TRP A 114 17.91 -1.47 -9.10
CA TRP A 114 16.50 -1.30 -9.46
C TRP A 114 16.36 -1.03 -10.97
N PRO A 115 15.27 -1.47 -11.61
CA PRO A 115 15.01 -1.12 -13.01
C PRO A 115 14.98 0.40 -13.17
N ARG A 116 15.57 0.90 -14.27
CA ARG A 116 15.81 2.33 -14.49
C ARG A 116 14.55 3.05 -14.94
N PHE A 117 14.06 3.98 -14.11
CA PHE A 117 13.01 4.93 -14.46
C PHE A 117 13.04 6.12 -13.49
N MET A 118 12.36 7.21 -13.86
CA MET A 118 12.14 8.35 -12.96
C MET A 118 10.96 8.06 -12.02
N ARG A 119 11.17 8.08 -10.70
CA ARG A 119 10.06 8.11 -9.74
C ARG A 119 9.52 9.53 -9.67
N VAL A 120 8.21 9.65 -9.79
CA VAL A 120 7.48 10.92 -9.64
C VAL A 120 6.56 10.77 -8.42
N ASN A 121 6.74 11.61 -7.41
CA ASN A 121 6.02 11.55 -6.13
C ASN A 121 5.19 12.84 -5.91
N PRO A 122 4.02 13.01 -6.57
CA PRO A 122 3.23 14.24 -6.48
C PRO A 122 2.69 14.51 -5.07
N VAL A 123 2.35 13.45 -4.34
CA VAL A 123 1.71 13.52 -3.01
C VAL A 123 2.71 13.33 -1.87
N ILE A 124 4.03 13.43 -2.12
CA ILE A 124 5.07 13.12 -1.12
C ILE A 124 4.89 13.88 0.20
N ASN A 125 4.41 15.13 0.15
CA ASN A 125 4.20 15.97 1.33
C ASN A 125 2.79 15.88 1.93
N TRP A 126 1.90 15.04 1.39
CA TRP A 126 0.52 14.94 1.90
C TRP A 126 0.50 14.24 3.26
N SER A 127 -0.34 14.76 4.14
CA SER A 127 -0.68 14.15 5.42
C SER A 127 -1.76 13.08 5.26
N TYR A 128 -1.89 12.22 6.28
CA TYR A 128 -2.97 11.23 6.34
C TYR A 128 -4.36 11.87 6.30
N THR A 129 -4.51 13.02 6.97
CA THR A 129 -5.75 13.80 6.97
C THR A 129 -6.08 14.33 5.58
N GLU A 130 -5.12 14.88 4.84
CA GLU A 130 -5.33 15.37 3.48
C GLU A 130 -5.73 14.24 2.52
N VAL A 131 -5.09 13.07 2.65
CA VAL A 131 -5.43 11.86 1.88
C VAL A 131 -6.91 11.51 2.06
N TRP A 132 -7.37 11.39 3.30
CA TRP A 132 -8.76 11.04 3.56
C TRP A 132 -9.74 12.16 3.24
N THR A 133 -9.36 13.41 3.48
CA THR A 133 -10.19 14.56 3.14
C THR A 133 -10.46 14.57 1.64
N PHE A 134 -9.44 14.36 0.81
CA PHE A 134 -9.59 14.26 -0.63
C PHE A 134 -10.53 13.12 -1.03
N LEU A 135 -10.26 11.90 -0.56
CA LEU A 135 -11.06 10.71 -0.92
C LEU A 135 -12.53 10.86 -0.51
N LYS A 136 -12.79 11.37 0.70
CA LYS A 136 -14.16 11.49 1.23
C LYS A 136 -14.91 12.67 0.64
N GLN A 137 -14.30 13.85 0.50
CA GLN A 137 -14.99 15.02 -0.04
C GLN A 137 -15.30 14.88 -1.54
N LEU A 138 -14.40 14.25 -2.30
CA LEU A 138 -14.60 14.01 -3.73
C LEU A 138 -15.31 12.70 -4.04
N HIS A 139 -15.73 11.96 -3.01
CA HIS A 139 -16.42 10.67 -3.15
C HIS A 139 -15.65 9.66 -4.02
N VAL A 140 -14.32 9.69 -3.95
CA VAL A 140 -13.46 8.78 -4.70
C VAL A 140 -13.55 7.40 -4.06
N PRO A 141 -13.91 6.35 -4.83
CA PRO A 141 -13.98 4.99 -4.30
C PRO A 141 -12.61 4.51 -3.79
N TYR A 142 -12.61 3.75 -2.70
CA TYR A 142 -11.42 3.19 -2.08
C TYR A 142 -11.68 1.76 -1.61
N CYS A 143 -10.62 0.99 -1.34
CA CYS A 143 -10.73 -0.39 -0.88
C CYS A 143 -11.54 -0.51 0.43
N SER A 144 -12.51 -1.43 0.46
CA SER A 144 -13.46 -1.60 1.58
C SER A 144 -12.82 -1.99 2.92
N LEU A 145 -11.57 -2.47 2.92
CA LEU A 145 -10.83 -2.73 4.16
C LEU A 145 -10.66 -1.47 5.02
N TYR A 146 -10.61 -0.29 4.40
CA TYR A 146 -10.52 0.96 5.13
C TYR A 146 -11.78 1.25 5.95
N ASP A 147 -12.96 0.78 5.53
CA ASP A 147 -14.19 0.87 6.33
C ASP A 147 -14.16 -0.09 7.55
N LYS A 148 -13.33 -1.14 7.49
CA LYS A 148 -13.16 -2.16 8.54
C LYS A 148 -12.00 -1.84 9.50
N GLY A 149 -11.58 -0.57 9.57
CA GLY A 149 -10.56 -0.09 10.50
C GLY A 149 -9.11 -0.37 10.11
N PHE A 150 -8.84 -0.88 8.90
CA PHE A 150 -7.48 -0.93 8.38
C PHE A 150 -7.03 0.49 8.02
N THR A 151 -5.82 0.89 8.42
CA THR A 151 -5.29 2.24 8.11
C THR A 151 -4.09 2.21 7.15
N SER A 152 -3.49 1.03 6.97
CA SER A 152 -2.38 0.74 6.05
C SER A 152 -2.53 -0.69 5.53
N LEU A 153 -2.40 -0.91 4.22
CA LEU A 153 -2.64 -2.20 3.56
C LEU A 153 -1.38 -2.80 2.95
N GLY A 154 -1.14 -4.08 3.20
CA GLY A 154 -0.10 -4.88 2.56
C GLY A 154 -0.48 -6.35 2.74
N GLU A 155 0.44 -7.22 3.14
CA GLU A 155 0.14 -8.66 3.19
C GLU A 155 -0.81 -9.03 4.35
N THR A 156 -1.65 -10.02 4.11
CA THR A 156 -2.66 -10.55 5.04
C THR A 156 -2.06 -11.01 6.37
N ARG A 157 -0.90 -11.66 6.34
CA ARG A 157 -0.23 -12.20 7.54
C ARG A 157 0.36 -11.13 8.45
N SER A 158 0.72 -9.98 7.90
CA SER A 158 1.41 -8.89 8.60
C SER A 158 0.53 -7.66 8.84
N THR A 159 -0.74 -7.71 8.45
CA THR A 159 -1.65 -6.56 8.50
C THR A 159 -2.94 -6.91 9.24
N LYS A 160 -3.27 -6.10 10.25
CA LYS A 160 -4.49 -6.17 11.04
C LYS A 160 -5.19 -4.81 11.07
N PRO A 161 -6.48 -4.74 11.44
CA PRO A 161 -7.14 -3.47 11.75
C PRO A 161 -6.35 -2.69 12.81
N ASN A 162 -6.42 -1.36 12.73
CA ASN A 162 -5.71 -0.51 13.67
C ASN A 162 -6.38 -0.54 15.05
N HIS A 163 -5.65 -0.97 16.07
CA HIS A 163 -6.16 -1.05 17.44
C HIS A 163 -6.64 0.31 17.99
N ALA A 164 -6.09 1.43 17.52
CA ALA A 164 -6.55 2.77 17.89
C ALA A 164 -7.98 3.08 17.40
N LEU A 165 -8.51 2.28 16.46
CA LEU A 165 -9.86 2.41 15.93
C LEU A 165 -10.84 1.39 16.53
N ALA A 166 -10.43 0.60 17.53
CA ALA A 166 -11.32 -0.41 18.12
C ALA A 166 -12.62 0.21 18.65
N ASN A 167 -13.75 -0.34 18.24
CA ASN A 167 -15.09 0.05 18.65
C ASN A 167 -16.01 -1.17 18.72
N PRO A 168 -16.14 -1.80 19.92
CA PRO A 168 -16.96 -3.00 20.10
C PRO A 168 -18.45 -2.81 19.80
N SER A 169 -18.92 -1.57 19.68
CA SER A 169 -20.34 -1.28 19.38
C SER A 169 -20.68 -1.47 17.90
N LEU A 170 -19.68 -1.56 17.02
CA LEU A 170 -19.85 -1.79 15.59
C LEU A 170 -19.73 -3.27 15.25
N LEU A 171 -20.47 -3.74 14.24
CA LEU A 171 -20.46 -5.14 13.80
C LEU A 171 -19.05 -5.64 13.42
N CYS A 172 -18.27 -4.79 12.74
CA CYS A 172 -16.89 -5.13 12.39
C CYS A 172 -15.89 -4.92 13.53
N GLY A 173 -16.31 -4.32 14.65
CA GLY A 173 -15.48 -4.05 15.83
C GLY A 173 -14.53 -2.86 15.71
N TYR A 174 -14.58 -2.08 14.61
CA TYR A 174 -13.67 -0.96 14.39
C TYR A 174 -14.38 0.22 13.71
N ASN A 175 -13.98 1.44 14.10
CA ASN A 175 -14.29 2.64 13.34
C ASN A 175 -13.51 2.65 12.01
N PRO A 176 -14.03 3.34 10.97
CA PRO A 176 -13.37 3.41 9.68
C PRO A 176 -12.06 4.22 9.72
N ALA A 177 -11.19 4.00 8.74
CA ALA A 177 -9.83 4.52 8.70
C ALA A 177 -9.73 6.04 8.85
N TRP A 178 -10.61 6.79 8.17
CA TRP A 178 -10.57 8.26 8.18
C TRP A 178 -10.93 8.89 9.53
N THR A 179 -11.38 8.11 10.53
CA THR A 179 -11.62 8.62 11.89
C THR A 179 -10.37 8.52 12.78
N LEU A 180 -9.23 8.05 12.27
CA LEU A 180 -7.98 8.03 13.02
C LEU A 180 -7.49 9.45 13.26
N THR A 181 -7.47 9.87 14.52
CA THR A 181 -7.06 11.22 14.93
C THR A 181 -5.54 11.38 15.02
N ASP A 182 -4.85 10.37 15.56
CA ASP A 182 -3.39 10.34 15.64
C ASP A 182 -2.79 9.68 14.39
N CYS A 183 -2.41 10.52 13.42
CA CYS A 183 -1.85 10.08 12.14
C CYS A 183 -0.53 9.31 12.28
N SER A 184 0.22 9.52 13.38
CA SER A 184 1.47 8.78 13.61
C SER A 184 1.23 7.27 13.80
N ARG A 185 -0.01 6.90 14.12
CA ARG A 185 -0.45 5.51 14.32
C ARG A 185 -0.92 4.83 13.05
N GLU A 186 -0.80 5.46 11.88
CA GLU A 186 -1.28 4.91 10.61
C GLU A 186 -0.83 3.46 10.37
N ARG A 187 0.38 3.09 10.82
CA ARG A 187 0.96 1.76 10.60
C ARG A 187 0.90 0.84 11.82
N TYR A 188 0.15 1.18 12.88
CA TYR A 188 0.06 0.34 14.10
C TYR A 188 -0.61 -1.02 13.86
N GLY A 189 -1.37 -1.18 12.77
CA GLY A 189 -1.88 -2.47 12.32
C GLY A 189 -0.84 -3.36 11.62
N ARG A 190 0.41 -2.91 11.46
CA ARG A 190 1.48 -3.66 10.80
C ARG A 190 2.34 -4.39 11.81
N SER A 191 2.48 -5.70 11.63
CA SER A 191 3.49 -6.50 12.32
C SER A 191 4.79 -6.49 11.53
N THR A 192 5.93 -6.55 12.21
CA THR A 192 7.20 -6.85 11.52
C THR A 192 7.09 -8.23 10.88
N PRO A 193 7.61 -8.43 9.65
CA PRO A 193 7.67 -9.77 9.05
C PRO A 193 8.38 -10.70 10.03
N VAL A 194 7.74 -11.82 10.39
CA VAL A 194 8.43 -12.89 11.09
C VAL A 194 9.39 -13.48 10.06
N THR A 195 10.68 -13.20 10.18
CA THR A 195 11.70 -13.93 9.45
C THR A 195 11.50 -15.41 9.78
N SER A 196 11.16 -16.21 8.77
CA SER A 196 11.08 -17.66 8.84
C SER A 196 12.48 -18.21 9.14
N GLY A 197 12.88 -18.15 10.41
CA GLY A 197 14.22 -18.49 10.88
C GLY A 197 14.40 -18.57 12.40
N GLU A 198 13.43 -18.15 13.22
CA GLU A 198 13.51 -18.33 14.68
C GLU A 198 12.27 -19.03 15.22
N ILE A 199 12.23 -20.35 15.07
CA ILE A 199 11.55 -21.20 16.06
C ILE A 199 12.38 -21.06 17.33
N LYS A 200 11.97 -20.15 18.24
CA LYS A 200 12.43 -20.24 19.62
C LYS A 200 11.88 -21.54 20.19
N SER A 201 12.74 -22.55 20.24
CA SER A 201 12.56 -23.75 21.04
C SER A 201 12.32 -23.34 22.49
N PHE A 202 11.05 -23.31 22.89
CA PHE A 202 10.67 -23.36 24.28
C PHE A 202 10.97 -24.78 24.78
N ASN A 203 12.22 -25.04 25.17
CA ASN A 203 12.54 -26.19 26.01
C ASN A 203 12.47 -25.76 27.47
N GLY A 204 11.63 -26.47 28.20
CA GLY A 204 11.21 -26.19 29.55
C GLY A 204 12.36 -26.03 30.54
N SER A 205 12.20 -25.05 31.41
CA SER A 205 13.00 -24.87 32.60
C SER A 205 12.78 -26.06 33.53
N SER A 206 13.77 -26.95 33.63
CA SER A 206 13.85 -27.93 34.72
C SER A 206 13.84 -27.19 36.05
N ARG A 207 12.80 -27.46 36.86
CA ARG A 207 12.73 -27.01 38.25
C ARG A 207 13.83 -27.72 39.04
N ASN A 208 14.79 -26.95 39.54
CA ASN A 208 15.67 -27.38 40.62
C ASN A 208 14.83 -27.51 41.90
N VAL A 209 14.72 -28.73 42.42
CA VAL A 209 14.17 -29.04 43.74
C VAL A 209 15.33 -28.96 44.75
N PRO A 210 15.22 -28.20 45.85
CA PRO A 210 16.25 -28.21 46.89
C PRO A 210 16.09 -29.45 47.80
N PRO A 211 17.19 -30.01 48.34
CA PRO A 211 17.11 -31.19 49.19
C PRO A 211 16.54 -30.86 50.57
N GLN A 212 15.58 -31.68 51.01
CA GLN A 212 15.01 -31.65 52.36
C GLN A 212 16.05 -32.16 53.38
N SER A 213 16.23 -31.37 54.44
CA SER A 213 16.92 -31.76 55.67
C SER A 213 16.10 -32.82 56.41
N GLN A 214 16.70 -33.99 56.64
CA GLN A 214 16.17 -34.97 57.59
C GLN A 214 16.59 -34.57 59.01
N GLN A 215 15.59 -34.35 59.87
CA GLN A 215 15.74 -34.42 61.32
C GLN A 215 15.79 -35.89 61.75
N LYS A 216 16.87 -36.28 62.41
CA LYS A 216 16.88 -37.11 63.62
C LYS A 216 18.20 -36.93 64.35
#